data_AF-A0A354ZBE1-F1
#
_entry.id   AF-A0A354ZBE1-F1
#
_cell.length_a   1.000
_cell.length_b   1.000
_cell.length_c   1.000
_cell.angle_alpha   90.00
_cell.angle_beta   90.00
_cell.angle_gamma   90.00
#
_symmetry.space_group_name_H-M   'P 1'
#
loop_
_entity.id
_entity.type
_entity.pdbx_description
1 polymer ?
#
loop_
_entity_poly.entity_id
_entity_poly.type
_entity_poly.pdbx_seq_one_letter_code
_entity_poly.pdbx_strand_id
1 'polypeptide(L)'
;EAIDRSHYLGAVCGMEGIMGRADTPVRALLDEALGMAAGKLPPIIWILTVISPAEDGSLALRGYFSSPDRRCFEEAAALSAKVNIQLLDEPVQKAVVWLDPEEYRS
;
A
#
# COMPACT_ATOMS: atom_id res chain seq x y z
N GLU A 1 1.68 9.48 -18.73
CA GLU A 1 0.74 8.52 -19.36
C GLU A 1 0.39 7.35 -18.43
N ALA A 2 1.25 6.32 -18.26
CA ALA A 2 0.86 5.11 -17.50
C ALA A 2 0.54 5.40 -16.03
N ILE A 3 1.35 6.24 -15.37
CA ILE A 3 1.14 6.70 -13.99
C ILE A 3 -0.20 7.44 -13.90
N ASP A 4 -0.41 8.48 -14.71
CA ASP A 4 -1.64 9.29 -14.70
C ASP A 4 -2.91 8.46 -14.93
N ARG A 5 -2.86 7.51 -15.88
CA ARG A 5 -3.99 6.61 -16.16
C ARG A 5 -4.27 5.64 -15.00
N SER A 6 -3.23 5.13 -14.35
CA SER A 6 -3.39 4.28 -13.17
C SER A 6 -3.96 5.04 -11.97
N HIS A 7 -3.58 6.32 -11.80
CA HIS A 7 -4.18 7.20 -10.81
C HIS A 7 -5.65 7.48 -11.09
N TYR A 8 -6.00 7.77 -12.35
CA TYR A 8 -7.38 7.95 -12.76
C TYR A 8 -8.23 6.71 -12.49
N LEU A 9 -7.71 5.50 -12.79
CA LEU A 9 -8.38 4.25 -12.46
C LEU A 9 -8.63 4.13 -10.95
N GLY A 10 -7.63 4.42 -10.12
CA GLY A 10 -7.79 4.44 -8.66
C GLY A 10 -8.90 5.39 -8.22
N ALA A 11 -8.95 6.61 -8.76
CA ALA A 11 -9.97 7.60 -8.43
C ALA A 11 -11.38 7.15 -8.83
N VAL A 12 -11.54 6.54 -10.01
CA VAL A 12 -12.84 6.03 -10.49
C VAL A 12 -13.32 4.84 -9.65
N CYS A 13 -12.42 4.00 -9.15
CA CYS A 13 -12.77 2.85 -8.31
C CYS A 13 -13.17 3.22 -6.87
N GLY A 14 -12.93 4.46 -6.44
CA GLY A 14 -13.31 4.97 -5.12
C GLY A 14 -12.42 4.45 -3.98
N MET A 15 -12.29 5.26 -2.93
CA MET A 15 -11.43 4.93 -1.77
C MET A 15 -11.96 3.70 -1.01
N GLU A 16 -13.27 3.51 -0.96
CA GLU A 16 -13.95 2.40 -0.30
C GLU A 16 -13.57 1.04 -0.93
N GLY A 17 -13.31 1.05 -2.23
CA GLY A 17 -12.93 -0.13 -3.01
C GLY A 17 -11.44 -0.45 -2.97
N ILE A 18 -10.58 0.52 -2.63
CA ILE A 18 -9.12 0.38 -2.77
C ILE A 18 -8.33 0.55 -1.47
N MET A 19 -8.80 1.37 -0.54
CA MET A 19 -8.04 1.70 0.67
C MET A 19 -7.91 0.46 1.56
N GLY A 20 -6.68 0.17 2.01
CA GLY A 20 -6.40 -0.96 2.91
C GLY A 20 -6.63 -2.35 2.30
N ARG A 21 -6.87 -2.44 0.98
CA ARG A 21 -7.10 -3.70 0.26
C ARG A 21 -5.90 -4.05 -0.60
N ALA A 22 -5.48 -5.32 -0.55
CA ALA A 22 -4.34 -5.80 -1.34
C ALA A 22 -4.72 -6.01 -2.82
N ASP A 23 -5.86 -6.65 -3.07
CA ASP A 23 -6.39 -6.86 -4.43
C ASP A 23 -7.29 -5.69 -4.84
N THR A 24 -6.77 -4.87 -5.75
CA THR A 24 -7.45 -3.68 -6.28
C THR A 24 -7.32 -3.61 -7.80
N PRO A 25 -8.18 -2.88 -8.51
CA PRO A 25 -8.06 -2.70 -9.96
C PRO A 25 -6.71 -2.10 -10.38
N VAL A 26 -6.14 -1.19 -9.59
CA VAL A 26 -4.80 -0.63 -9.85
C VAL A 26 -3.71 -1.68 -9.66
N ARG A 27 -3.80 -2.52 -8.61
CA ARG A 27 -2.85 -3.62 -8.40
C ARG A 27 -2.91 -4.64 -9.54
N ALA A 28 -4.11 -5.03 -9.96
CA ALA A 28 -4.32 -5.95 -11.07
C ALA A 28 -3.74 -5.39 -12.39
N LEU A 29 -3.94 -4.09 -12.66
CA LEU A 29 -3.34 -3.41 -13.82
C LEU A 29 -1.81 -3.48 -13.80
N LEU A 30 -1.18 -3.23 -12.64
CA LEU A 30 0.27 -3.26 -12.50
C LEU A 30 0.84 -4.69 -12.58
N ASP A 31 0.11 -5.68 -12.08
CA ASP A 31 0.49 -7.10 -12.19
C ASP A 31 0.46 -7.56 -13.65
N GLU A 32 -0.59 -7.17 -14.39
CA GLU A 32 -0.71 -7.43 -15.83
C GLU A 32 0.41 -6.74 -16.62
N ALA A 33 0.71 -5.47 -16.32
CA ALA A 33 1.79 -4.74 -16.96
C ALA A 33 3.17 -5.41 -16.72
N LEU A 34 3.41 -5.93 -15.52
CA LEU A 34 4.61 -6.69 -15.21
C LEU A 34 4.66 -7.99 -16.03
N GLY A 35 3.52 -8.70 -16.16
CA GLY A 35 3.37 -9.87 -17.02
C GLY A 35 3.71 -9.58 -18.49
N MET A 36 3.23 -8.46 -19.05
CA MET A 36 3.53 -8.02 -20.42
C MET A 36 5.01 -7.65 -20.65
N ALA A 37 5.69 -7.23 -19.58
CA ALA A 37 7.11 -6.91 -19.58
C ALA A 37 8.01 -8.11 -19.26
N ALA A 38 7.42 -9.25 -18.85
CA ALA A 38 8.17 -10.46 -18.53
C ALA A 38 9.05 -10.89 -19.71
N GLY A 39 10.30 -11.24 -19.41
CA GLY A 39 11.31 -11.61 -20.41
C GLY A 39 11.96 -10.42 -21.16
N LYS A 40 11.45 -9.19 -21.01
CA LYS A 40 12.10 -7.96 -21.51
C LYS A 40 12.91 -7.24 -20.42
N LEU A 41 12.67 -7.59 -19.17
CA LEU A 41 13.34 -7.04 -18.00
C LEU A 41 14.34 -8.04 -17.42
N PRO A 42 15.43 -7.58 -16.78
CA PRO A 42 16.26 -8.45 -15.96
C PRO A 42 15.43 -9.04 -14.81
N PRO A 43 15.89 -10.12 -14.16
CA PRO A 43 15.24 -10.66 -12.97
C PRO A 43 15.04 -9.58 -11.90
N ILE A 44 13.80 -9.44 -11.40
CA ILE A 44 13.43 -8.47 -10.38
C ILE A 44 13.18 -9.21 -9.07
N ILE A 45 13.74 -8.68 -7.98
CA ILE A 45 13.42 -9.10 -6.62
C ILE A 45 12.77 -7.91 -5.91
N TRP A 46 11.63 -8.14 -5.28
CA TRP A 46 10.95 -7.13 -4.49
C TRP A 46 11.45 -7.18 -3.06
N ILE A 47 11.74 -6.01 -2.49
CA ILE A 47 12.03 -5.85 -1.07
C ILE A 47 10.94 -4.93 -0.51
N LEU A 48 10.18 -5.42 0.46
CA LEU A 48 9.07 -4.72 1.08
C LEU A 48 9.29 -4.67 2.58
N THR A 49 9.17 -3.48 3.15
CA THR A 49 9.23 -3.25 4.60
C THR A 49 7.87 -2.78 5.10
N VAL A 50 7.46 -3.32 6.25
CA VAL A 50 6.26 -2.84 6.96
C VAL A 50 6.74 -2.07 8.18
N ILE A 51 6.39 -0.80 8.24
CA ILE A 51 6.70 0.10 9.35
C ILE A 51 5.40 0.43 10.07
N SER A 52 5.43 0.52 11.39
CA SER A 52 4.36 1.16 12.17
C SER A 52 4.93 1.82 13.44
N PRO A 53 4.22 2.79 14.04
CA PRO A 53 4.65 3.41 15.28
C PRO A 53 4.86 2.37 16.41
N ALA A 54 5.88 2.58 17.23
CA ALA A 54 6.13 1.87 18.48
C ALA A 54 5.43 2.56 19.65
N GLU A 55 5.44 1.93 20.82
CA GLU A 55 4.80 2.47 22.04
C GLU A 55 5.39 3.82 22.48
N ASP A 56 6.66 4.06 22.17
CA ASP A 56 7.38 5.32 22.44
C ASP A 56 7.18 6.38 21.35
N GLY A 57 6.36 6.11 20.34
CA GLY A 57 6.10 7.00 19.20
C GLY A 57 7.16 6.96 18.10
N SER A 58 8.25 6.19 18.26
CA SER A 58 9.23 6.00 17.19
C SER A 58 8.71 5.08 16.08
N LEU A 59 9.31 5.13 14.89
CA LEU A 59 8.97 4.20 13.80
C LEU A 59 9.71 2.87 13.97
N ALA A 60 8.98 1.75 13.98
CA ALA A 60 9.55 0.41 14.11
C ALA A 60 9.34 -0.44 12.86
N LEU A 61 10.37 -1.20 12.47
CA LEU A 61 10.27 -2.24 11.45
C LEU A 61 9.47 -3.43 11.99
N ARG A 62 8.29 -3.65 11.44
CA ARG A 62 7.39 -4.77 11.80
C ARG A 62 7.61 -6.00 10.93
N GLY A 63 8.06 -5.81 9.69
CA GLY A 63 8.34 -6.92 8.78
C GLY A 63 9.24 -6.53 7.63
N TYR A 64 10.00 -7.51 7.16
CA TYR A 64 10.86 -7.44 5.99
C TYR A 64 10.56 -8.65 5.11
N PHE A 65 10.18 -8.40 3.87
CA PHE A 65 9.82 -9.42 2.90
C PHE A 65 10.69 -9.22 1.66
N SER A 66 11.32 -10.30 1.18
CA SER A 66 12.17 -10.25 -0.01
C SER A 66 11.94 -11.48 -0.85
N SER A 67 11.40 -11.29 -2.05
CA SER A 67 11.12 -12.37 -3.00
C SER A 67 10.74 -11.81 -4.38
N PRO A 68 11.03 -12.53 -5.47
CA PRO A 68 10.51 -12.19 -6.81
C PRO A 68 9.00 -12.47 -6.97
N ASP A 69 8.41 -13.25 -6.06
CA ASP A 69 7.03 -13.74 -6.17
C ASP A 69 6.00 -12.70 -5.69
N ARG A 70 4.80 -12.72 -6.27
CA ARG A 70 3.66 -11.89 -5.84
C ARG A 70 3.30 -12.08 -4.35
N ARG A 71 3.51 -13.28 -3.80
CA ARG A 71 3.30 -13.55 -2.36
C ARG A 71 4.07 -12.60 -1.43
N CYS A 72 5.21 -12.05 -1.89
CA CYS A 72 5.97 -11.05 -1.15
C CYS A 72 5.09 -9.84 -0.81
N PHE A 73 4.34 -9.37 -1.81
CA PHE A 73 3.38 -8.29 -1.65
C PHE A 73 2.19 -8.70 -0.77
N GLU A 74 1.64 -9.88 -0.98
CA GLU A 74 0.48 -10.37 -0.21
C GLU A 74 0.79 -10.49 1.29
N GLU A 75 1.95 -11.05 1.64
CA GLU A 75 2.40 -11.19 3.03
C GLU A 75 2.70 -9.83 3.68
N ALA A 76 3.38 -8.93 2.97
CA ALA A 76 3.66 -7.58 3.45
C ALA A 76 2.37 -6.75 3.63
N ALA A 77 1.44 -6.82 2.68
CA ALA A 77 0.16 -6.14 2.75
C ALA A 77 -0.70 -6.68 3.90
N ALA A 78 -0.72 -8.00 4.10
CA ALA A 78 -1.44 -8.61 5.21
C ALA A 78 -0.88 -8.19 6.58
N LEU A 79 0.44 -8.09 6.72
CA LEU A 79 1.05 -7.56 7.95
C LEU A 79 0.73 -6.08 8.12
N SER A 80 0.86 -5.27 7.06
CA SER A 80 0.56 -3.84 7.09
C SER A 80 -0.90 -3.59 7.52
N ALA A 81 -1.86 -4.34 6.97
CA ALA A 81 -3.25 -4.23 7.37
C ALA A 81 -3.45 -4.50 8.87
N LYS A 82 -2.76 -5.50 9.43
CA LYS A 82 -2.84 -5.82 10.87
C LYS A 82 -2.29 -4.73 11.78
N VAL A 83 -1.25 -4.02 11.35
CA VAL A 83 -0.51 -3.07 12.22
C VAL A 83 -0.80 -1.60 11.92
N ASN A 84 -1.41 -1.29 10.78
CA ASN A 84 -1.67 0.09 10.32
C ASN A 84 -3.15 0.38 10.03
N ILE A 85 -4.06 -0.60 10.19
CA ILE A 85 -5.51 -0.36 10.07
C ILE A 85 -6.16 -0.59 11.42
N GLN A 86 -6.83 0.45 11.92
CA GLN A 86 -7.68 0.36 13.09
C GLN A 86 -9.14 0.34 12.62
N LEU A 87 -9.81 -0.79 12.84
CA LEU A 87 -11.25 -0.91 12.65
C LEU A 87 -11.96 -0.28 13.85
N LEU A 88 -13.00 0.48 13.58
CA LEU A 88 -13.84 1.12 14.60
C LEU A 88 -15.17 0.38 14.67
N ASP A 89 -15.72 0.26 15.88
CA ASP A 89 -16.99 -0.43 16.11
C ASP A 89 -18.20 0.34 15.54
N GLU A 90 -18.07 1.66 15.38
CA GLU A 90 -19.09 2.54 14.84
C GLU A 90 -18.53 3.62 13.90
N PRO A 91 -19.35 4.17 12.98
CA PRO A 91 -18.93 5.23 12.07
C PRO A 91 -18.56 6.53 12.80
N VAL A 92 -17.49 7.18 12.34
CA VAL A 92 -17.03 8.46 12.88
C VAL A 92 -17.92 9.61 12.40
N GLN A 93 -18.51 10.37 13.34
CA GLN A 93 -19.28 11.58 13.01
C GLN A 93 -18.39 12.80 12.72
N LYS A 94 -17.23 12.89 13.37
CA LYS A 94 -16.23 13.94 13.18
C LYS A 94 -14.84 13.40 13.51
N ALA A 95 -13.88 13.61 12.61
CA ALA A 95 -12.47 13.31 12.83
C ALA A 95 -11.65 14.60 12.84
N VAL A 96 -10.68 14.69 13.73
CA VAL A 96 -9.61 15.71 13.68
C VAL A 96 -8.33 14.96 13.33
N VAL A 97 -7.75 15.29 12.18
CA VAL A 97 -6.51 14.67 11.70
C VAL A 97 -5.39 15.69 11.86
N TRP A 98 -4.35 15.31 12.59
CA TRP A 98 -3.14 16.11 12.71
C TRP A 98 -2.14 15.64 11.65
N LEU A 99 -1.59 16.58 10.89
CA LEU A 99 -0.53 16.33 9.91
C LEU A 99 0.74 16.98 10.44
N ASP A 100 1.85 16.25 10.39
CA ASP A 100 3.15 16.77 10.82
C ASP A 100 3.56 17.95 9.92
N PRO A 101 3.74 19.18 10.47
CA PRO A 101 4.10 20.35 9.67
C PRO A 101 5.52 20.27 9.07
N GLU A 102 6.40 19.41 9.59
CA GLU A 102 7.72 19.20 8.99
C GLU A 102 7.63 18.42 7.67
N GLU A 103 6.71 17.46 7.60
CA GLU A 103 6.48 16.58 6.44
C GLU A 103 5.49 17.19 5.44
N TYR A 104 4.36 17.71 5.92
CA TYR A 104 3.30 18.25 5.08
C TYR A 104 3.35 19.78 5.04
N ARG A 105 3.96 20.30 3.97
CA ARG A 105 4.00 21.74 3.67
C ARG A 105 2.93 22.11 2.65
N SER A 106 2.17 23.15 2.94
CA SER A 106 1.16 23.75 2.04
C SER A 106 1.79 24.57 0.92
#